data_AF-V4PEV2-F1
#
_entry.id   AF-V4PEV2-F1
#
_cell.length_a   1.000
_cell.length_b   1.000
_cell.length_c   1.000
_cell.angle_alpha   90.00
_cell.angle_beta   90.00
_cell.angle_gamma   90.00
#
_symmetry.space_group_name_H-M   'P 1'
#
loop_
_entity.id
_entity.type
_entity.pdbx_description
1 polymer ?
#
loop_
_entity_poly.entity_id
_entity_poly.type
_entity_poly.pdbx_seq_one_letter_code
_entity_poly.pdbx_strand_id
1 'polypeptide(L)'
;MRSFDEQIKAMPHVLFYARYVDDIIIVAYKPVIGTALKLFSGIKDTISKYKLSRNKDKTHCYSVDGTKAYKMDFLGYTISFGQGTIKFNWTQEKLDRYKSRIDLTINAYLKNSKSNEKKARNIFLKRARFLTSNTRLHNNKRNSVVGIYFSNTLLTEMNDLVGLDFYYQAKLNQISNASVKAKAAMLSFKDAFETKLFSNFSEKELAEIVKAWKNAA
;
A
#
# COMPACT_ATOMS: atom_id res chain seq x y z
N MET A 1 16.89 -2.31 19.86
CA MET A 1 15.41 -2.41 19.96
C MET A 1 14.88 -3.80 20.32
N ARG A 2 15.60 -4.91 20.14
CA ARG A 2 15.08 -6.24 20.54
C ARG A 2 14.65 -6.32 22.01
N SER A 3 15.47 -5.78 22.92
CA SER A 3 15.15 -5.73 24.35
C SER A 3 13.93 -4.85 24.68
N PHE A 4 13.60 -3.87 23.83
CA PHE A 4 12.36 -3.11 23.95
C PHE A 4 11.17 -4.00 23.56
N ASP A 5 11.27 -4.69 22.42
CA ASP A 5 10.23 -5.61 21.93
C ASP A 5 9.94 -6.73 22.94
N GLU A 6 10.98 -7.30 23.55
CA GLU A 6 10.88 -8.33 24.59
C GLU A 6 10.18 -7.82 25.86
N GLN A 7 10.52 -6.61 26.31
CA GLN A 7 9.87 -6.00 27.48
C GLN A 7 8.38 -5.78 27.25
N ILE A 8 7.98 -5.27 26.08
CA ILE A 8 6.57 -5.06 25.75
C ILE A 8 5.82 -6.39 25.65
N LYS A 9 6.42 -7.40 24.99
CA LYS A 9 5.82 -8.76 24.88
C LYS A 9 5.62 -9.43 26.23
N ALA A 10 6.53 -9.20 27.18
CA ALA A 10 6.47 -9.78 28.52
C ALA A 10 5.46 -9.06 29.45
N MET A 11 4.86 -7.93 29.02
CA MET A 11 3.90 -7.22 29.86
C MET A 11 2.63 -8.06 30.09
N PRO A 12 2.07 -8.04 31.32
CA PRO A 12 0.82 -8.72 31.60
C PRO A 12 -0.29 -8.34 30.63
N HIS A 13 -1.04 -9.34 30.19
CA HIS A 13 -2.21 -9.23 29.31
C HIS A 13 -1.92 -8.80 27.86
N VAL A 14 -0.67 -8.62 27.44
CA VAL A 14 -0.33 -8.49 26.02
C VAL A 14 -0.53 -9.84 25.34
N LEU A 15 -1.45 -9.89 24.38
CA LEU A 15 -1.76 -11.09 23.60
C LEU A 15 -0.96 -11.14 22.31
N PHE A 16 -0.73 -9.98 21.69
CA PHE A 16 -0.01 -9.87 20.43
C PHE A 16 0.79 -8.58 20.37
N TYR A 17 1.97 -8.69 19.77
CA TYR A 17 2.86 -7.57 19.50
C TYR A 17 3.49 -7.75 18.12
N ALA A 18 3.40 -6.71 17.29
CA ALA A 18 4.13 -6.62 16.03
C ALA A 18 4.74 -5.23 15.87
N ARG A 19 5.93 -5.18 15.27
CA ARG A 19 6.64 -3.95 14.96
C ARG A 19 7.19 -3.98 13.54
N TYR A 20 6.98 -2.89 12.81
CA TYR A 20 7.62 -2.61 11.53
C TYR A 20 8.34 -1.26 11.62
N VAL A 21 9.66 -1.31 11.82
CA VAL A 21 10.48 -0.13 12.14
C VAL A 21 9.93 0.59 13.37
N ASP A 22 9.23 1.72 13.20
CA ASP A 22 8.65 2.54 14.27
C ASP A 22 7.15 2.30 14.47
N ASP A 23 6.49 1.66 13.50
CA ASP A 23 5.06 1.35 13.58
C ASP A 23 4.84 0.09 14.43
N ILE A 24 4.07 0.22 15.52
CA ILE A 24 3.83 -0.85 16.49
C ILE A 24 2.33 -1.08 16.65
N ILE A 25 1.92 -2.35 16.64
CA ILE A 25 0.59 -2.80 17.05
C ILE A 25 0.72 -3.67 18.30
N ILE A 26 -0.11 -3.39 19.30
CA ILE A 26 -0.23 -4.16 20.53
C ILE A 26 -1.70 -4.52 20.69
N VAL A 27 -1.99 -5.81 20.85
CA VAL A 27 -3.32 -6.29 21.24
C VAL A 27 -3.20 -6.84 22.64
N ALA A 28 -4.09 -6.39 23.51
CA ALA A 28 -4.09 -6.79 24.90
C ALA A 28 -5.49 -7.11 25.40
N TYR A 29 -5.57 -8.04 26.33
CA TYR A 29 -6.81 -8.37 27.03
C TYR A 29 -7.03 -7.41 28.20
N LYS A 30 -8.28 -7.03 28.42
CA LYS A 30 -8.69 -6.18 29.55
C LYS A 30 -9.61 -6.99 30.49
N PRO A 31 -9.05 -7.80 31.41
CA PRO A 31 -9.84 -8.60 32.34
C PRO A 31 -10.61 -7.75 33.35
N VAL A 32 -10.04 -6.60 33.78
CA VAL A 32 -10.60 -5.77 34.85
C VAL A 32 -10.48 -4.27 34.52
N ILE A 33 -11.26 -3.46 35.25
CA ILE A 33 -11.17 -2.00 35.20
C ILE A 33 -9.76 -1.57 35.63
N GLY A 34 -9.14 -0.68 34.87
CA GLY A 34 -7.78 -0.19 35.13
C GLY A 34 -6.65 -0.96 34.46
N THR A 35 -6.86 -2.17 33.92
CA THR A 35 -5.79 -2.93 33.22
C THR A 35 -5.23 -2.13 32.03
N ALA A 36 -6.10 -1.52 31.23
CA ALA A 36 -5.68 -0.73 30.08
C ALA A 36 -4.81 0.48 30.47
N LEU A 37 -5.13 1.15 31.59
CA LEU A 37 -4.35 2.29 32.09
C LEU A 37 -2.97 1.84 32.56
N LYS A 38 -2.89 0.75 33.33
CA LYS A 38 -1.62 0.17 33.80
C LYS A 38 -0.73 -0.30 32.65
N LEU A 39 -1.32 -0.95 31.64
CA LEU A 39 -0.58 -1.36 30.46
C LEU A 39 -0.06 -0.15 29.69
N PHE A 40 -0.92 0.86 29.48
CA PHE A 40 -0.53 2.06 28.77
C PHE A 40 0.58 2.85 29.49
N SER A 41 0.51 2.95 30.83
CA SER A 41 1.59 3.56 31.62
C SER A 41 2.87 2.74 31.52
N GLY A 42 2.81 1.42 31.65
CA GLY A 42 3.98 0.55 31.50
C GLY A 42 4.65 0.65 30.13
N ILE A 43 3.86 0.75 29.06
CA ILE A 43 4.36 1.02 27.70
C ILE A 43 5.07 2.38 27.66
N LYS A 44 4.45 3.43 28.22
CA LYS A 44 5.04 4.78 28.24
C LYS A 44 6.36 4.83 29.01
N ASP A 45 6.44 4.16 30.15
CA ASP A 45 7.65 4.10 30.98
C ASP A 45 8.76 3.34 30.25
N THR A 46 8.41 2.23 29.59
CA THR A 46 9.34 1.45 28.77
C THR A 46 9.88 2.30 27.61
N ILE A 47 9.04 3.04 26.90
CA ILE A 47 9.48 3.94 25.82
C ILE A 47 10.45 5.01 26.36
N SER A 48 10.12 5.61 27.50
CA SER A 48 10.94 6.66 28.14
C SER A 48 12.30 6.13 28.59
N LYS A 49 12.38 4.88 29.06
CA LYS A 49 13.64 4.21 29.43
C LYS A 49 14.64 4.14 28.27
N TYR A 50 14.15 4.03 27.03
CA TYR A 50 14.99 4.05 25.83
C TYR A 50 15.22 5.46 25.26
N LYS A 51 14.86 6.51 26.01
CA LYS A 51 14.94 7.93 25.58
C LYS A 51 14.17 8.21 24.28
N LEU A 52 13.09 7.46 24.06
CA LEU A 52 12.19 7.65 22.93
C LEU A 52 10.92 8.37 23.39
N SER A 53 10.18 8.90 22.43
CA SER A 53 8.87 9.53 22.66
C SER A 53 7.88 9.09 21.59
N ARG A 54 6.61 8.96 21.97
CA ARG A 54 5.53 8.67 21.03
C ARG A 54 5.04 9.95 20.35
N ASN A 55 4.72 9.82 19.07
CA ASN A 55 3.85 10.80 18.42
C ASN A 55 2.42 10.62 18.96
N LYS A 56 1.95 11.59 19.74
CA LYS A 56 0.63 11.53 20.39
C LYS A 56 -0.51 11.53 19.38
N ASP A 57 -0.37 12.29 18.30
CA ASP A 57 -1.41 12.45 17.28
C ASP A 57 -1.60 11.18 16.46
N LYS A 58 -0.52 10.41 16.28
CA LYS A 58 -0.52 9.14 15.54
C LYS A 58 -0.76 7.91 16.41
N THR A 59 -0.78 8.06 17.74
CA THR A 59 -1.02 6.89 18.59
C THR A 59 -2.47 6.81 19.02
N HIS A 60 -3.14 5.76 18.59
CA HIS A 60 -4.53 5.50 18.93
C HIS A 60 -4.66 4.32 19.89
N CYS A 61 -5.68 4.37 20.75
CA CYS A 61 -6.04 3.28 21.66
C CYS A 61 -7.54 3.02 21.51
N TYR A 62 -7.90 1.77 21.26
CA TYR A 62 -9.27 1.37 20.99
C TYR A 62 -9.75 0.39 22.07
N SER A 63 -10.97 0.58 22.58
CA SER A 63 -11.63 -0.38 23.46
C SER A 63 -12.56 -1.24 22.62
N VAL A 64 -12.12 -2.45 22.30
CA VAL A 64 -12.85 -3.36 21.40
C VAL A 64 -13.68 -4.33 22.22
N ASP A 65 -15.00 -4.22 22.15
CA ASP A 65 -15.97 -5.04 22.88
C ASP A 65 -17.03 -5.70 21.97
N GLY A 66 -16.90 -5.56 20.65
CA GLY A 66 -17.86 -6.07 19.68
C GLY A 66 -18.99 -5.11 19.31
N THR A 67 -19.15 -3.99 20.03
CA THR A 67 -20.32 -3.10 19.88
C THR A 67 -20.09 -1.95 18.90
N LYS A 68 -18.83 -1.58 18.67
CA LYS A 68 -18.44 -0.43 17.86
C LYS A 68 -17.42 -0.80 16.80
N ALA A 69 -17.64 -0.30 15.59
CA ALA A 69 -16.67 -0.37 14.51
C ALA A 69 -15.58 0.71 14.67
N TYR A 70 -14.35 0.32 14.38
CA TYR A 70 -13.16 1.15 14.40
C TYR A 70 -12.41 1.05 13.08
N LYS A 71 -11.61 2.08 12.79
CA LYS A 71 -10.67 2.08 11.67
C LYS A 71 -9.30 2.54 12.16
N MET A 72 -8.26 1.94 11.62
CA MET A 72 -6.88 2.37 11.82
C MET A 72 -6.05 2.13 10.56
N ASP A 73 -5.04 2.97 10.34
CA ASP A 73 -4.12 2.83 9.22
C ASP A 73 -2.83 2.17 9.68
N PHE A 74 -2.36 1.16 8.94
CA PHE A 74 -1.12 0.46 9.24
C PHE A 74 -0.48 -0.08 7.95
N LEU A 75 0.77 0.31 7.69
CA LEU A 75 1.57 -0.16 6.55
C LEU A 75 0.87 -0.02 5.18
N GLY A 76 0.13 1.08 4.99
CA GLY A 76 -0.59 1.37 3.75
C GLY A 76 -1.91 0.60 3.57
N TYR A 77 -2.45 0.06 4.66
CA TYR A 77 -3.82 -0.47 4.72
C TYR A 77 -4.65 0.30 5.72
N THR A 78 -5.93 0.52 5.40
CA THR A 78 -6.95 0.92 6.36
C THR A 78 -7.67 -0.34 6.83
N ILE A 79 -7.53 -0.65 8.11
CA ILE A 79 -8.08 -1.84 8.75
C ILE A 79 -9.38 -1.43 9.44
N SER A 80 -10.50 -2.01 9.03
CA SER A 80 -11.80 -1.87 9.72
C SER A 80 -12.00 -3.07 10.63
N PHE A 81 -12.28 -2.83 11.92
CA PHE A 81 -12.36 -3.88 12.93
C PHE A 81 -13.32 -3.51 14.08
N GLY A 82 -13.50 -4.43 15.03
CA GLY A 82 -14.22 -4.21 16.29
C GLY A 82 -15.71 -4.52 16.27
N GLN A 83 -16.34 -4.51 15.10
CA GLN A 83 -17.67 -5.05 14.88
C GLN A 83 -17.69 -5.78 13.53
N GLY A 84 -18.27 -6.97 13.49
CA GLY A 84 -18.32 -7.79 12.27
C GLY A 84 -16.95 -8.31 11.81
N THR A 85 -16.84 -8.61 10.52
CA THR A 85 -15.61 -9.14 9.92
C THR A 85 -14.56 -8.06 9.74
N ILE A 86 -13.29 -8.40 10.00
CA ILE A 86 -12.17 -7.51 9.74
C ILE A 86 -12.02 -7.30 8.23
N LYS A 87 -11.91 -6.04 7.82
CA LYS A 87 -11.75 -5.65 6.41
C LYS A 87 -10.48 -4.85 6.22
N PHE A 88 -9.85 -5.04 5.07
CA PHE A 88 -8.64 -4.35 4.66
C PHE A 88 -8.90 -3.61 3.35
N ASN A 89 -8.75 -2.29 3.44
CA ASN A 89 -8.75 -1.35 2.32
C ASN A 89 -7.35 -0.77 2.16
N TRP A 90 -7.12 -0.01 1.09
CA TRP A 90 -5.95 0.87 1.04
C TRP A 90 -6.20 2.17 1.79
N THR A 91 -5.12 2.72 2.34
CA THR A 91 -5.08 4.10 2.83
C THR A 91 -5.26 5.07 1.66
N GLN A 92 -5.84 6.24 1.93
CA GLN A 92 -6.01 7.29 0.92
C GLN A 92 -4.68 7.72 0.27
N GLU A 93 -3.60 7.82 1.06
CA GLU A 93 -2.27 8.20 0.57
C GLU A 93 -1.71 7.18 -0.44
N LYS A 94 -2.08 5.91 -0.30
CA LYS A 94 -1.67 4.84 -1.20
C LYS A 94 -2.44 4.91 -2.50
N LEU A 95 -3.76 5.13 -2.43
CA LEU A 95 -4.60 5.40 -3.60
C LEU A 95 -4.09 6.61 -4.39
N ASP A 96 -3.78 7.71 -3.71
CA ASP A 96 -3.30 8.93 -4.34
C ASP A 96 -1.93 8.73 -4.99
N ARG A 97 -1.06 7.91 -4.40
CA ARG A 97 0.21 7.51 -5.03
C ARG A 97 -0.01 6.75 -6.34
N TYR A 98 -0.99 5.85 -6.41
CA TYR A 98 -1.34 5.17 -7.66
C TYR A 98 -1.91 6.14 -8.69
N LYS A 99 -2.85 7.01 -8.30
CA LYS A 99 -3.42 8.05 -9.17
C LYS A 99 -2.34 8.99 -9.73
N SER A 100 -1.42 9.44 -8.90
CA SER A 100 -0.27 10.26 -9.30
C SER A 100 0.61 9.53 -10.33
N ARG A 101 0.90 8.24 -10.13
CA ARG A 101 1.66 7.45 -11.12
C ARG A 101 0.92 7.27 -12.44
N ILE A 102 -0.40 7.12 -12.41
CA ILE A 102 -1.24 7.09 -13.62
C ILE A 102 -1.11 8.43 -14.35
N ASP A 103 -1.31 9.54 -13.65
CA ASP A 103 -1.22 10.88 -14.22
C ASP A 103 0.15 11.16 -14.84
N LEU A 104 1.24 10.85 -14.13
CA LEU A 104 2.60 10.98 -14.65
C LEU A 104 2.85 10.10 -15.88
N THR A 105 2.25 8.90 -15.92
CA THR A 105 2.37 7.99 -17.06
C THR A 105 1.66 8.54 -18.30
N ILE A 106 0.45 9.07 -18.12
CA ILE A 106 -0.35 9.69 -19.19
C ILE A 106 0.33 10.96 -19.69
N ASN A 107 0.71 11.86 -18.77
CA ASN A 107 1.38 13.12 -19.11
C ASN A 107 2.71 12.89 -19.83
N ALA A 108 3.50 11.90 -19.40
CA ALA A 108 4.74 11.54 -20.09
C ALA A 108 4.48 11.03 -21.50
N TYR A 109 3.40 10.29 -21.74
CA TYR A 109 3.03 9.86 -23.09
C TYR A 109 2.62 11.07 -23.96
N LEU A 110 1.70 11.91 -23.48
CA LEU A 110 1.21 13.08 -24.20
C LEU A 110 2.32 14.07 -24.57
N LYS A 111 3.32 14.23 -23.70
CA LYS A 111 4.50 15.06 -23.98
C LYS A 111 5.41 14.43 -25.04
N ASN A 112 5.79 13.17 -24.86
CA ASN A 112 6.82 12.53 -25.68
C ASN A 112 6.30 12.03 -27.05
N SER A 113 5.00 11.78 -27.18
CA SER A 113 4.39 11.33 -28.43
C SER A 113 4.50 12.36 -29.55
N LYS A 114 4.56 13.66 -29.19
CA LYS A 114 4.77 14.77 -30.13
C LYS A 114 6.11 14.69 -30.87
N SER A 115 7.15 14.19 -30.20
CA SER A 115 8.50 14.08 -30.77
C SER A 115 8.78 12.69 -31.34
N ASN A 116 8.32 11.63 -30.68
CA ASN A 116 8.53 10.26 -31.13
C ASN A 116 7.41 9.33 -30.63
N GLU A 117 6.34 9.21 -31.43
CA GLU A 117 5.18 8.38 -31.09
C GLU A 117 5.56 6.93 -30.82
N LYS A 118 6.37 6.31 -31.70
CA LYS A 118 6.67 4.87 -31.62
C LYS A 118 7.34 4.53 -30.28
N LYS A 119 8.31 5.35 -29.88
CA LYS A 119 9.01 5.19 -28.60
C LYS A 119 8.10 5.52 -27.42
N ALA A 120 7.36 6.63 -27.49
CA ALA A 120 6.45 7.06 -26.43
C ALA A 120 5.37 5.99 -26.15
N ARG A 121 4.75 5.45 -27.20
CA ARG A 121 3.77 4.36 -27.12
C ARG A 121 4.36 3.12 -26.45
N ASN A 122 5.54 2.68 -26.87
CA ASN A 122 6.16 1.49 -26.31
C ASN A 122 6.44 1.65 -24.80
N ILE A 123 6.98 2.80 -24.39
CA ILE A 123 7.25 3.10 -22.98
C ILE A 123 5.94 3.23 -22.18
N PHE A 124 4.93 3.90 -22.73
CA PHE A 124 3.62 4.06 -22.12
C PHE A 124 2.96 2.72 -21.82
N LEU A 125 2.86 1.83 -22.82
CA LEU A 125 2.24 0.51 -22.65
C LEU A 125 3.02 -0.38 -21.67
N LYS A 126 4.33 -0.20 -21.54
CA LYS A 126 5.13 -0.88 -20.50
C LYS A 126 4.84 -0.33 -19.11
N ARG A 127 4.75 1.00 -18.94
CA ARG A 127 4.39 1.64 -17.67
C ARG A 127 2.98 1.27 -17.23
N ALA A 128 2.02 1.31 -18.13
CA ALA A 128 0.64 0.91 -17.86
C ALA A 128 0.58 -0.55 -17.38
N ARG A 129 1.21 -1.48 -18.12
CA ARG A 129 1.30 -2.89 -17.70
C ARG A 129 2.00 -3.07 -16.36
N PHE A 130 3.07 -2.33 -16.10
CA PHE A 130 3.76 -2.39 -14.82
C PHE A 130 2.87 -1.94 -13.65
N LEU A 131 2.07 -0.88 -13.83
CA LEU A 131 1.16 -0.39 -12.79
C LEU A 131 0.04 -1.39 -12.50
N THR A 132 -0.50 -2.02 -13.54
CA THR A 132 -1.68 -2.89 -13.42
C THR A 132 -1.34 -4.34 -13.12
N SER A 133 -0.08 -4.79 -13.17
CA SER A 133 0.25 -6.22 -13.01
C SER A 133 1.30 -6.48 -11.93
N ASN A 134 1.67 -7.75 -11.78
CA ASN A 134 2.77 -8.20 -10.95
C ASN A 134 4.02 -8.38 -11.79
N THR A 135 5.19 -8.22 -11.17
CA THR A 135 6.46 -8.44 -11.85
C THR A 135 7.52 -8.99 -10.89
N ARG A 136 8.51 -9.68 -11.47
CA ARG A 136 9.66 -10.21 -10.76
C ARG A 136 10.81 -9.20 -10.85
N LEU A 137 11.44 -8.91 -9.72
CA LEU A 137 12.62 -8.06 -9.69
C LEU A 137 13.87 -8.91 -9.96
N HIS A 138 14.74 -8.44 -10.85
CA HIS A 138 15.90 -9.20 -11.34
C HIS A 138 17.22 -8.97 -10.56
N ASN A 139 17.24 -8.07 -9.56
CA ASN A 139 18.45 -7.71 -8.79
C ASN A 139 18.84 -8.78 -7.74
N ASN A 140 19.79 -8.48 -6.84
CA ASN A 140 20.26 -9.31 -5.71
C ASN A 140 19.17 -9.93 -4.81
N LYS A 141 17.91 -9.55 -5.00
CA LYS A 141 16.71 -10.21 -4.47
C LYS A 141 16.04 -11.03 -5.57
N ARG A 142 16.76 -12.01 -6.15
CA ARG A 142 16.42 -12.73 -7.40
C ARG A 142 15.03 -13.38 -7.47
N ASN A 143 14.25 -13.39 -6.38
CA ASN A 143 12.90 -13.96 -6.31
C ASN A 143 11.85 -13.01 -5.71
N SER A 144 12.15 -11.72 -5.51
CA SER A 144 11.15 -10.78 -4.99
C SER A 144 10.12 -10.42 -6.06
N VAL A 145 8.85 -10.72 -5.75
CA VAL A 145 7.70 -10.32 -6.56
C VAL A 145 7.08 -9.07 -5.98
N VAL A 146 6.74 -8.13 -6.84
CA VAL A 146 6.03 -6.90 -6.47
C VAL A 146 4.91 -6.64 -7.48
N GLY A 147 3.98 -5.76 -7.13
CA GLY A 147 2.93 -5.30 -8.03
C GLY A 147 1.57 -5.37 -7.41
N ILE A 148 0.53 -5.34 -8.25
CA ILE A 148 -0.82 -5.06 -7.79
C ILE A 148 -1.32 -6.04 -6.73
N TYR A 149 -1.02 -7.33 -6.84
CA TYR A 149 -1.39 -8.34 -5.84
C TYR A 149 -0.32 -8.52 -4.77
N PHE A 150 0.93 -8.79 -5.16
CA PHE A 150 1.97 -9.19 -4.21
C PHE A 150 2.40 -8.08 -3.23
N SER A 151 2.15 -6.81 -3.57
CA SER A 151 2.35 -5.70 -2.63
C SER A 151 1.12 -5.39 -1.76
N ASN A 152 0.01 -6.09 -2.00
CA ASN A 152 -1.31 -5.77 -1.47
C ASN A 152 -2.10 -7.03 -1.02
N THR A 153 -1.39 -8.08 -0.59
CA THR A 153 -1.96 -9.42 -0.36
C THR A 153 -3.01 -9.48 0.74
N LEU A 154 -3.08 -8.47 1.62
CA LEU A 154 -4.05 -8.41 2.71
C LEU A 154 -5.37 -7.75 2.30
N LEU A 155 -5.45 -7.15 1.12
CA LEU A 155 -6.66 -6.44 0.68
C LEU A 155 -7.84 -7.40 0.59
N THR A 156 -8.96 -7.07 1.26
CA THR A 156 -10.19 -7.86 1.22
C THR A 156 -11.28 -7.18 0.40
N GLU A 157 -11.28 -5.84 0.37
CA GLU A 157 -12.27 -5.07 -0.37
C GLU A 157 -11.71 -4.59 -1.72
N MET A 158 -12.42 -4.85 -2.81
CA MET A 158 -11.96 -4.53 -4.17
C MET A 158 -12.33 -3.13 -4.66
N ASN A 159 -13.13 -2.37 -3.89
CA ASN A 159 -13.63 -1.06 -4.29
C ASN A 159 -12.52 -0.07 -4.66
N ASP A 160 -11.37 -0.16 -3.97
CA ASP A 160 -10.19 0.67 -4.23
C ASP A 160 -9.58 0.38 -5.60
N LEU A 161 -9.54 -0.89 -6.01
CA LEU A 161 -9.05 -1.33 -7.32
C LEU A 161 -10.04 -0.95 -8.44
N VAL A 162 -11.34 -1.13 -8.19
CA VAL A 162 -12.41 -0.69 -9.10
C VAL A 162 -12.33 0.82 -9.32
N GLY A 163 -12.13 1.59 -8.24
CA GLY A 163 -11.95 3.04 -8.32
C GLY A 163 -10.72 3.44 -9.14
N LEU A 164 -9.61 2.70 -9.03
CA LEU A 164 -8.44 2.90 -9.88
C LEU A 164 -8.72 2.56 -11.35
N ASP A 165 -9.48 1.50 -11.64
CA ASP A 165 -9.87 1.16 -13.01
C ASP A 165 -10.68 2.27 -13.65
N PHE A 166 -11.71 2.78 -12.97
CA PHE A 166 -12.49 3.91 -13.47
C PHE A 166 -11.63 5.16 -13.67
N TYR A 167 -10.77 5.48 -12.70
CA TYR A 167 -9.86 6.61 -12.80
C TYR A 167 -8.91 6.48 -13.99
N TYR A 168 -8.30 5.30 -14.16
CA TYR A 168 -7.39 5.01 -15.25
C TYR A 168 -8.08 5.11 -16.62
N GLN A 169 -9.26 4.50 -16.78
CA GLN A 169 -10.06 4.60 -18.01
C GLN A 169 -10.44 6.06 -18.33
N ALA A 170 -10.82 6.85 -17.32
CA ALA A 170 -11.10 8.26 -17.51
C ALA A 170 -9.87 9.03 -18.02
N LYS A 171 -8.68 8.73 -17.48
CA LYS A 171 -7.42 9.36 -17.94
C LYS A 171 -7.02 8.93 -19.35
N LEU A 172 -7.33 7.70 -19.77
CA LEU A 172 -7.10 7.25 -21.14
C LEU A 172 -7.86 8.06 -22.20
N ASN A 173 -8.95 8.74 -21.82
CA ASN A 173 -9.68 9.62 -22.75
C ASN A 173 -8.86 10.82 -23.24
N GLN A 174 -7.77 11.17 -22.57
CA GLN A 174 -6.84 12.20 -23.03
C GLN A 174 -5.96 11.73 -24.20
N ILE A 175 -5.89 10.43 -24.47
CA ILE A 175 -5.10 9.85 -25.56
C ILE A 175 -5.93 9.80 -26.84
N SER A 176 -5.55 10.60 -27.84
CA SER A 176 -6.22 10.64 -29.14
C SER A 176 -5.91 9.42 -30.03
N ASN A 177 -4.77 8.75 -29.82
CA ASN A 177 -4.41 7.57 -30.62
C ASN A 177 -5.26 6.36 -30.22
N ALA A 178 -6.24 6.03 -31.06
CA ALA A 178 -7.21 4.95 -30.80
C ALA A 178 -6.57 3.58 -30.58
N SER A 179 -5.51 3.23 -31.31
CA SER A 179 -4.82 1.95 -31.15
C SER A 179 -4.12 1.83 -29.79
N VAL A 180 -3.47 2.92 -29.35
CA VAL A 180 -2.82 2.98 -28.04
C VAL A 180 -3.84 2.93 -26.92
N LYS A 181 -4.92 3.72 -27.06
CA LYS A 181 -6.03 3.74 -26.11
C LYS A 181 -6.67 2.36 -25.97
N ALA A 182 -6.99 1.70 -27.07
CA ALA A 182 -7.59 0.35 -27.06
C ALA A 182 -6.68 -0.67 -26.34
N LYS A 183 -5.38 -0.67 -26.64
CA LYS A 183 -4.41 -1.56 -25.97
C LYS A 183 -4.30 -1.30 -24.48
N ALA A 184 -4.31 -0.03 -24.08
CA ALA A 184 -4.21 0.39 -22.70
C ALA A 184 -5.50 0.13 -21.91
N ALA A 185 -6.66 0.22 -22.57
CA ALA A 185 -7.98 0.00 -21.98
C ALA A 185 -8.26 -1.46 -21.63
N MET A 186 -7.53 -2.42 -22.23
CA MET A 186 -7.59 -3.84 -21.85
C MET A 186 -6.96 -4.15 -20.49
N LEU A 187 -6.29 -3.19 -19.86
CA LEU A 187 -5.63 -3.37 -18.57
C LEU A 187 -6.59 -3.00 -17.44
N SER A 188 -6.68 -3.85 -16.42
CA SER A 188 -7.43 -3.61 -15.19
C SER A 188 -6.57 -3.96 -13.96
N PHE A 189 -6.59 -3.08 -12.96
CA PHE A 189 -6.03 -3.28 -11.64
C PHE A 189 -6.76 -4.38 -10.88
N LYS A 190 -8.11 -4.40 -10.92
CA LYS A 190 -8.92 -5.43 -10.25
C LYS A 190 -8.66 -6.80 -10.87
N ASP A 191 -8.82 -6.94 -12.19
CA ASP A 191 -8.72 -8.23 -12.85
C ASP A 191 -7.31 -8.81 -12.70
N ALA A 192 -6.28 -7.97 -12.82
CA ALA A 192 -4.89 -8.39 -12.61
C ALA A 192 -4.56 -8.73 -11.16
N PHE A 193 -5.26 -8.13 -10.18
CA PHE A 193 -5.16 -8.52 -8.78
C PHE A 193 -5.74 -9.92 -8.56
N GLU A 194 -6.96 -10.15 -9.03
CA GLU A 194 -7.69 -11.42 -8.85
C GLU A 194 -7.02 -12.58 -9.58
N THR A 195 -6.62 -12.36 -10.84
CA THR A 195 -5.93 -13.36 -11.66
C THR A 195 -4.44 -13.47 -11.36
N LYS A 196 -3.91 -12.59 -10.51
CA LYS A 196 -2.47 -12.47 -10.18
C LYS A 196 -1.62 -12.33 -11.44
N LEU A 197 -2.10 -11.59 -12.44
CA LEU A 197 -1.45 -11.42 -13.74
C LEU A 197 0.00 -10.96 -13.60
N PHE A 198 0.91 -11.56 -14.38
CA PHE A 198 2.32 -11.21 -14.42
C PHE A 198 2.71 -10.53 -15.74
N SER A 199 3.53 -9.49 -15.63
CA SER A 199 4.30 -8.93 -16.74
C SER A 199 5.78 -9.05 -16.47
N ASN A 200 6.52 -9.51 -17.48
CA ASN A 200 7.98 -9.61 -17.43
C ASN A 200 8.59 -8.34 -18.01
N PHE A 201 9.60 -7.81 -17.32
CA PHE A 201 10.37 -6.64 -17.75
C PHE A 201 11.85 -6.93 -17.50
N SER A 202 12.67 -6.70 -18.52
CA SER A 202 14.12 -6.67 -18.34
C SER A 202 14.53 -5.53 -17.39
N GLU A 203 15.74 -5.61 -16.83
CA GLU A 203 16.29 -4.57 -15.96
C GLU A 203 16.33 -3.19 -16.64
N LYS A 204 16.69 -3.15 -17.93
CA LYS A 204 16.67 -1.92 -18.74
C LYS A 204 15.27 -1.34 -18.87
N GLU A 205 14.25 -2.18 -19.02
CA GLU A 205 12.86 -1.75 -19.11
C GLU A 205 12.35 -1.24 -17.76
N LEU A 206 12.65 -1.92 -16.65
CA LEU A 206 12.30 -1.45 -15.31
C LEU A 206 12.90 -0.08 -15.03
N ALA A 207 14.19 0.10 -15.36
CA ALA A 207 14.87 1.39 -15.22
C ALA A 207 14.19 2.50 -16.05
N GLU A 208 13.69 2.20 -17.24
CA GLU A 208 12.99 3.17 -18.10
C GLU A 208 11.56 3.46 -17.62
N ILE A 209 10.85 2.45 -17.12
CA ILE A 209 9.50 2.54 -16.58
C ILE A 209 9.49 3.55 -15.43
N VAL A 210 10.38 3.36 -14.44
CA VAL A 210 10.36 4.16 -13.20
C VAL A 210 10.81 5.61 -13.37
N LYS A 211 11.47 5.97 -14.49
CA LYS A 211 11.94 7.35 -14.75
C LYS A 211 10.86 8.41 -14.64
N ALA A 212 9.62 8.10 -15.03
CA ALA A 212 8.50 9.04 -14.95
C ALA A 212 8.07 9.38 -13.52
N TRP A 213 8.51 8.60 -12.52
CA TRP A 213 8.07 8.71 -11.13
C TRP A 213 9.18 9.09 -10.16
N LYS A 214 10.43 9.27 -10.64
CA LYS A 214 11.60 9.52 -9.77
C LYS A 214 11.50 10.81 -8.94
N ASN A 215 10.73 11.79 -9.38
CA ASN A 215 10.58 13.09 -8.71
C ASN A 215 9.20 13.26 -8.05
N ALA A 216 8.43 12.17 -7.93
CA ALA A 216 7.07 12.18 -7.40
C ALA A 216 6.93 11.38 -6.10
N ALA A 217 8.06 11.10 -5.43
CA ALA A 217 8.16 10.34 -4.19
C ALA A 217 8.34 11.25 -2.99
#